data_AF-A0A534B331-F1
#
_entry.id   AF-A0A534B331-F1
#
_cell.length_a   1.000
_cell.length_b   1.000
_cell.length_c   1.000
_cell.angle_alpha   90.00
_cell.angle_beta   90.00
_cell.angle_gamma   90.00
#
_symmetry.space_group_name_H-M   'P 1'
#
loop_
_entity.id
_entity.type
_entity.pdbx_description
1 polymer ?
#
loop_
_entity_poly.entity_id
_entity_poly.type
_entity_poly.pdbx_seq_one_letter_code
_entity_poly.pdbx_strand_id
1 'polypeptide(L)'
;MSTAVLVLFCRRPTLGNGKQRLARTLGAARALAIASALLECALEDAAEWPGELVIAPASPEDVPWAEGLLARPARVEPQCEGNLGQRLNALDAALRARGCQQIIFIGSDAPALKVYDLLAA
;
A
#
# COMPACT_ATOMS: atom_id res chain seq x y z
N MET A 1 -21.84 3.27 0.14
CA MET A 1 -20.51 3.16 -0.50
C MET A 1 -19.66 4.30 0.03
N SER A 2 -18.44 4.02 0.50
CA SER A 2 -17.55 5.08 0.98
C SER A 2 -17.15 5.97 -0.19
N THR A 3 -17.20 7.30 0.00
CA THR A 3 -16.76 8.29 -0.98
C THR A 3 -15.25 8.56 -0.90
N ALA A 4 -14.58 8.01 0.11
CA ALA A 4 -13.15 8.15 0.27
C ALA A 4 -12.38 7.15 -0.62
N VAL A 5 -11.26 7.60 -1.15
CA VAL A 5 -10.29 6.75 -1.86
C VAL A 5 -9.33 6.18 -0.83
N LEU A 6 -9.19 4.85 -0.79
CA LEU A 6 -8.16 4.20 0.00
C LEU A 6 -6.89 4.06 -0.85
N VAL A 7 -5.75 4.45 -0.29
CA VAL A 7 -4.44 4.36 -0.92
C VAL A 7 -3.53 3.47 -0.10
N LEU A 8 -3.16 2.31 -0.65
CA LEU A 8 -2.22 1.38 -0.04
C LEU A 8 -0.80 1.66 -0.54
N PHE A 9 0.03 2.27 0.31
CA PHE A 9 1.47 2.38 0.07
C PHE A 9 2.15 1.06 0.39
N CYS A 10 2.74 0.44 -0.63
CA CYS A 10 3.41 -0.83 -0.48
C CYS A 10 4.75 -0.89 -1.21
N ARG A 11 5.56 -1.87 -0.83
CA ARG A 11 6.78 -2.24 -1.54
C ARG A 11 6.68 -3.73 -1.85
N ARG A 12 7.10 -4.13 -3.04
CA ARG A 12 7.23 -5.54 -3.40
C ARG A 12 8.19 -6.27 -2.44
N PRO A 13 7.73 -7.29 -1.70
CA PRO A 13 8.61 -8.08 -0.86
C PRO A 13 9.63 -8.81 -1.73
N THR A 14 10.91 -8.52 -1.53
CA THR A 14 12.03 -9.16 -2.24
C THR A 14 13.16 -9.44 -1.25
N LEU A 15 13.94 -10.49 -1.52
CA LEU A 15 15.00 -10.91 -0.61
C LEU A 15 16.05 -9.79 -0.45
N GLY A 16 16.37 -9.45 0.80
CA GLY A 16 17.33 -8.38 1.11
C GLY A 16 16.77 -6.96 0.96
N ASN A 17 15.51 -6.81 0.60
CA ASN A 17 14.85 -5.51 0.46
C ASN A 17 13.74 -5.34 1.50
N GLY A 18 13.71 -4.20 2.18
CA GLY A 18 12.77 -3.94 3.26
C GLY A 18 13.10 -4.69 4.56
N LYS A 19 12.42 -4.32 5.65
CA LYS A 19 12.53 -4.97 6.97
C LYS A 19 13.97 -5.25 7.45
N GLN A 20 14.93 -4.40 7.11
CA GLN A 20 16.35 -4.60 7.44
C GLN A 20 16.59 -4.81 8.94
N ARG A 21 15.80 -4.15 9.79
CA ARG A 21 15.82 -4.34 11.25
C ARG A 21 15.46 -5.77 11.66
N LEU A 22 14.43 -6.37 11.04
CA LEU A 22 14.06 -7.78 11.26
C LEU A 22 15.10 -8.72 10.64
N ALA A 23 15.61 -8.41 9.44
CA ALA A 23 16.60 -9.24 8.77
C ALA A 23 17.90 -9.38 9.59
N ARG A 24 18.33 -8.34 10.30
CA ARG A 24 19.49 -8.40 11.21
C ARG A 24 19.32 -9.41 12.35
N THR A 25 18.09 -9.61 12.82
CA THR A 25 17.79 -10.52 13.95
C THR A 25 17.37 -11.91 13.49
N LEU A 26 16.60 -12.00 12.40
CA LEU A 26 15.90 -13.22 11.98
C LEU A 26 16.45 -13.81 10.66
N GLY A 27 17.36 -13.10 9.98
CA GLY A 27 17.84 -13.45 8.65
C GLY A 27 16.90 -12.97 7.53
N ALA A 28 17.48 -12.82 6.33
CA ALA A 28 16.78 -12.25 5.17
C ALA A 28 15.55 -13.06 4.74
N ALA A 29 15.61 -14.39 4.79
CA ALA A 29 14.50 -15.26 4.39
C ALA A 29 13.28 -15.11 5.30
N ARG A 30 13.48 -15.06 6.63
CA ARG A 30 12.38 -14.84 7.58
C ARG A 30 11.82 -13.43 7.49
N ALA A 31 12.69 -12.44 7.30
CA ALA A 31 12.25 -11.06 7.09
C ALA A 31 11.40 -10.90 5.83
N LEU A 32 11.74 -11.62 4.74
CA LEU A 32 10.93 -11.69 3.53
C LEU A 32 9.56 -12.32 3.82
N ALA A 33 9.51 -13.47 4.48
CA ALA A 33 8.25 -14.13 4.83
C ALA A 33 7.33 -13.20 5.66
N ILE A 34 7.90 -12.47 6.62
CA ILE A 34 7.15 -11.47 7.40
C ILE A 34 6.68 -10.31 6.52
N ALA A 35 7.53 -9.78 5.64
CA ALA A 35 7.13 -8.70 4.73
C ALA A 35 5.99 -9.11 3.80
N SER A 36 6.02 -10.35 3.29
CA SER A 36 4.93 -10.91 2.48
C SER A 36 3.63 -11.03 3.29
N ALA A 37 3.68 -11.62 4.48
CA ALA A 37 2.49 -11.77 5.33
C ALA A 37 1.88 -10.42 5.73
N LEU A 38 2.71 -9.41 6.03
CA LEU A 38 2.25 -8.06 6.34
C LEU A 38 1.53 -7.41 5.14
N LEU A 39 2.09 -7.59 3.94
CA LEU A 39 1.44 -7.11 2.72
C LEU A 39 0.12 -7.84 2.47
N GLU A 40 0.08 -9.17 2.65
CA GLU A 40 -1.14 -9.96 2.52
C GLU A 40 -2.23 -9.45 3.46
N CYS A 41 -1.93 -9.21 4.75
CA CYS A 41 -2.91 -8.63 5.67
C CYS A 41 -3.46 -7.28 5.18
N ALA A 42 -2.58 -6.38 4.71
CA ALA A 42 -3.03 -5.08 4.21
C ALA A 42 -3.85 -5.20 2.91
N LEU A 43 -3.58 -6.21 2.08
CA LEU A 43 -4.35 -6.50 0.87
C LEU A 43 -5.73 -7.07 1.20
N GLU A 44 -5.86 -7.89 2.25
CA GLU A 44 -7.16 -8.36 2.75
C GLU A 44 -8.06 -7.18 3.13
N ASP A 45 -7.56 -6.26 3.96
CA ASP A 45 -8.32 -5.06 4.35
C ASP A 45 -8.64 -4.15 3.15
N ALA A 46 -7.68 -3.97 2.23
CA ALA A 46 -7.88 -3.20 1.01
C ALA A 46 -8.90 -3.85 0.07
N ALA A 47 -8.96 -5.18 0.01
CA ALA A 47 -9.92 -5.92 -0.80
C ALA A 47 -11.35 -5.70 -0.31
N GLU A 48 -11.55 -5.60 1.01
CA GLU A 48 -12.84 -5.36 1.65
C GLU A 48 -13.31 -3.89 1.58
N TRP A 49 -12.42 -2.95 1.22
CA TRP A 49 -12.77 -1.52 1.15
C TRP A 49 -13.92 -1.26 0.16
N PRO A 50 -15.04 -0.64 0.57
CA PRO A 50 -16.22 -0.49 -0.29
C PRO A 50 -16.11 0.64 -1.32
N GLY A 51 -15.01 1.40 -1.33
CA GLY A 51 -14.79 2.54 -2.22
C GLY A 51 -13.72 2.30 -3.28
N GLU A 52 -13.26 3.38 -3.89
CA GLU A 52 -12.13 3.35 -4.82
C GLU A 52 -10.83 3.00 -4.08
N LEU A 53 -9.99 2.20 -4.73
CA LEU A 53 -8.73 1.70 -4.21
C LEU A 53 -7.59 2.04 -5.17
N VAL A 54 -6.51 2.58 -4.61
CA VAL A 54 -5.24 2.83 -5.27
C VAL A 54 -4.15 2.02 -4.59
N ILE A 55 -3.43 1.20 -5.33
CA ILE A 55 -2.23 0.52 -4.88
C ILE A 55 -1.03 1.33 -5.35
N ALA A 56 -0.19 1.79 -4.41
CA ALA A 56 0.95 2.63 -4.68
C ALA A 56 2.28 1.88 -4.44
N PRO A 57 2.75 1.08 -5.42
CA PRO A 57 4.02 0.38 -5.30
C PRO A 57 5.20 1.36 -5.23
N ALA A 58 6.25 0.98 -4.51
CA ALA A 58 7.40 1.83 -4.25
C ALA A 58 8.24 2.18 -5.52
N SER A 59 8.10 1.42 -6.60
CA SER A 59 8.82 1.61 -7.86
C SER A 59 7.86 1.50 -9.06
N PRO A 60 8.05 2.29 -10.13
CA PRO A 60 7.34 2.09 -11.40
C PRO A 60 7.51 0.70 -12.01
N GLU A 61 8.65 0.05 -11.79
CA GLU A 61 8.93 -1.31 -12.28
C GLU A 61 8.02 -2.38 -11.64
N ASP A 62 7.46 -2.07 -10.47
CA ASP A 62 6.58 -2.96 -9.72
C ASP A 62 5.10 -2.81 -10.12
N VAL A 63 4.76 -1.92 -11.06
CA VAL A 63 3.37 -1.72 -11.51
C VAL A 63 2.73 -3.01 -12.02
N PRO A 64 3.35 -3.80 -12.93
CA PRO A 64 2.74 -5.05 -13.40
C PRO A 64 2.52 -6.08 -12.29
N TRP A 65 3.38 -6.08 -11.27
CA TRP A 65 3.20 -6.92 -10.09
C TRP A 65 2.01 -6.44 -9.25
N ALA A 66 1.89 -5.13 -9.03
CA ALA A 66 0.82 -4.54 -8.24
C ALA A 66 -0.57 -4.70 -8.90
N GLU A 67 -0.65 -4.66 -10.23
CA GLU A 67 -1.89 -4.91 -10.98
C GLU A 67 -2.45 -6.32 -10.76
N GLY A 68 -1.60 -7.29 -10.43
CA GLY A 68 -1.99 -8.68 -10.16
C GLY A 68 -2.30 -8.99 -8.69
N LEU A 69 -2.23 -8.02 -7.77
CA LEU A 69 -2.35 -8.28 -6.34
C LEU A 69 -3.78 -8.59 -5.87
N LEU A 70 -4.79 -8.06 -6.57
CA LEU A 70 -6.20 -8.20 -6.18
C LEU A 70 -7.04 -8.65 -7.37
N ALA A 71 -8.05 -9.47 -7.10
CA ALA A 71 -9.01 -9.91 -8.11
C ALA A 71 -10.05 -8.83 -8.48
N ARG A 72 -10.12 -7.74 -7.70
CA ARG A 72 -11.02 -6.60 -7.94
C ARG A 72 -10.29 -5.47 -8.67
N PRO A 73 -11.02 -4.57 -9.34
CA PRO A 73 -10.42 -3.35 -9.89
C PRO A 73 -9.76 -2.52 -8.78
N ALA A 74 -8.50 -2.18 -9.01
CA ALA A 74 -7.73 -1.20 -8.26
C ALA A 74 -6.90 -0.39 -9.25
N ARG A 75 -6.74 0.91 -9.00
CA ARG A 75 -5.77 1.70 -9.74
C ARG A 75 -4.38 1.41 -9.20
N VAL A 76 -3.38 1.38 -10.09
CA VAL A 76 -1.98 1.26 -9.68
C VAL A 76 -1.27 2.54 -10.04
N GLU A 77 -0.75 3.24 -9.03
CA GLU A 77 -0.03 4.51 -9.20
C GLU A 77 1.30 4.46 -8.44
N PRO A 78 2.44 4.25 -9.11
CA PRO A 78 3.71 4.08 -8.43
C PRO A 78 4.12 5.35 -7.69
N GLN A 79 4.82 5.19 -6.57
CA GLN A 79 5.37 6.29 -5.81
C GLN A 79 6.45 7.01 -6.63
N CYS A 80 6.49 8.34 -6.55
CA CYS A 80 7.59 9.10 -7.12
C CYS A 80 8.88 8.95 -6.30
N GLU A 81 9.97 9.48 -6.82
CA GLU A 81 11.21 9.60 -6.05
C GLU A 81 11.10 10.67 -4.95
N GLY A 82 12.02 10.61 -3.99
CA GLY A 82 12.07 11.55 -2.87
C GLY A 82 11.73 10.91 -1.52
N ASN A 83 11.49 11.73 -0.51
CA ASN A 83 11.14 11.28 0.84
C ASN A 83 9.65 10.90 0.94
N LEU A 84 9.25 10.26 2.04
CA LEU A 84 7.87 9.79 2.23
C LEU A 84 6.84 10.93 2.10
N GLY A 85 7.10 12.11 2.67
CA GLY A 85 6.19 13.25 2.59
C GLY A 85 6.00 13.75 1.16
N GLN A 86 7.08 13.80 0.37
CA GLN A 86 7.01 14.16 -1.06
C GLN A 86 6.17 13.15 -1.86
N ARG A 87 6.34 11.85 -1.58
CA ARG A 87 5.57 10.79 -2.24
C ARG A 87 4.09 10.85 -1.93
N LEU A 88 3.75 11.04 -0.65
CA LEU A 88 2.37 11.21 -0.21
C LEU A 88 1.72 12.44 -0.86
N ASN A 89 2.41 13.59 -0.81
CA ASN A 89 1.89 14.84 -1.37
C ASN A 89 1.72 14.79 -2.89
N ALA A 90 2.65 14.14 -3.61
CA ALA A 90 2.54 13.98 -5.05
C ALA A 90 1.30 13.16 -5.44
N LEU A 91 1.05 12.05 -4.74
CA LEU A 91 -0.10 11.20 -5.02
C LEU A 91 -1.41 11.83 -4.53
N ASP A 92 -1.42 12.50 -3.38
CA ASP A 92 -2.57 13.29 -2.91
C ASP A 92 -2.96 14.36 -3.94
N ALA A 93 -1.99 15.14 -4.44
CA ALA A 93 -2.23 16.14 -5.48
C ALA A 93 -2.79 15.52 -6.78
N ALA A 94 -2.24 14.37 -7.20
CA ALA A 94 -2.71 13.67 -8.39
C ALA A 94 -4.15 13.17 -8.26
N LEU A 95 -4.52 12.63 -7.09
CA LEU A 95 -5.89 12.16 -6.80
C LEU A 95 -6.85 13.34 -6.65
N ARG A 96 -6.46 14.43 -5.98
CA ARG A 96 -7.28 15.64 -5.87
C ARG A 96 -7.53 16.31 -7.22
N ALA A 97 -6.54 16.33 -8.11
CA ALA A 97 -6.71 16.84 -9.47
C ALA A 97 -7.76 16.05 -10.28
N ARG A 98 -8.06 14.82 -9.87
CA ARG A 98 -9.12 13.97 -10.44
C ARG A 98 -10.47 14.10 -9.72
N GLY A 99 -10.56 14.98 -8.73
CA GLY A 99 -11.79 15.24 -7.98
C GLY A 99 -11.96 14.43 -6.69
N CYS A 100 -10.96 13.64 -6.28
CA CYS A 100 -11.03 12.91 -5.02
C CYS A 100 -10.98 13.90 -3.84
N GLN A 101 -12.03 13.91 -3.01
CA GLN A 101 -12.14 14.86 -1.89
C GLN A 101 -11.55 14.30 -0.58
N GLN A 102 -11.80 13.02 -0.32
CA GLN A 102 -11.32 12.29 0.84
C GLN A 102 -10.38 11.18 0.39
N ILE A 103 -9.18 11.16 0.97
CA ILE A 103 -8.12 10.22 0.63
C ILE A 103 -7.54 9.68 1.93
N ILE A 104 -7.52 8.36 2.09
CA ILE A 104 -6.98 7.67 3.26
C ILE A 104 -5.73 6.95 2.83
N PHE A 105 -4.59 7.29 3.44
CA PHE A 105 -3.32 6.63 3.17
C PHE A 105 -3.01 5.61 4.26
N ILE A 106 -2.69 4.37 3.85
CA ILE A 106 -2.21 3.31 4.73
C ILE A 106 -0.91 2.72 4.20
N GLY A 107 -0.09 2.20 5.10
CA GLY A 107 1.07 1.38 4.75
C GLY A 107 0.80 -0.10 4.95
N SER A 108 1.56 -0.96 4.27
CA SER A 108 1.47 -2.43 4.43
C SER A 108 1.95 -2.98 5.78
N ASP A 109 2.40 -2.13 6.70
CA ASP A 109 3.16 -2.53 7.89
C ASP A 109 2.33 -2.52 9.19
N ALA A 110 1.02 -2.28 9.09
CA ALA A 110 0.10 -2.15 10.22
C ALA A 110 -0.93 -3.31 10.24
N PRO A 111 -0.53 -4.56 10.56
CA PRO A 111 -1.41 -5.73 10.48
C PRO A 111 -2.53 -5.76 11.53
N ALA A 112 -2.45 -4.87 12.53
CA ALA A 112 -3.48 -4.71 13.54
C ALA A 112 -4.63 -3.81 13.07
N LEU A 113 -4.43 -3.03 12.00
CA LEU A 113 -5.47 -2.23 11.39
C LEU A 113 -6.52 -3.16 10.80
N LYS A 114 -7.79 -2.75 10.87
CA LYS A 114 -8.91 -3.47 10.24
C LYS A 114 -9.78 -2.54 9.44
N VAL A 115 -10.59 -3.11 8.54
CA VAL A 115 -11.53 -2.35 7.71
C VAL A 115 -12.44 -1.41 8.51
N TYR A 116 -12.85 -1.77 9.73
CA TYR A 116 -13.68 -0.90 10.57
C TYR A 116 -12.93 0.34 11.08
N ASP A 117 -11.61 0.27 11.28
CA ASP A 117 -10.79 1.44 11.62
C ASP A 117 -10.72 2.41 10.42
N LEU A 118 -10.64 1.86 9.20
CA LEU A 118 -10.61 2.64 7.96
C LEU A 118 -11.96 3.33 7.69
N LEU A 119 -13.06 2.65 8.01
CA LEU A 119 -14.41 3.18 7.82
C LEU A 119 -14.76 4.28 8.83
N ALA A 120 -14.03 4.39 9.94
CA ALA A 120 -14.22 5.41 10.95
C ALA A 120 -13.43 6.71 10.71
N ALA A 121 -12.54 6.73 9.71
CA ALA A 121 -11.71 7.87 9.34
C ALA A 121 -12.42 8.83 8.38
#